data_AF-A0A382K2U5-F1
#
_entry.id   AF-A0A382K2U5-F1
#
_cell.length_a   1.000
_cell.length_b   1.000
_cell.length_c   1.000
_cell.angle_alpha   90.00
_cell.angle_beta   90.00
_cell.angle_gamma   90.00
#
_symmetry.space_group_name_H-M   'P 1'
#
loop_
_entity.id
_entity.type
_entity.pdbx_description
1 polymer ?
#
loop_
_entity_poly.entity_id
_entity_poly.type
_entity_poly.pdbx_seq_one_letter_code
_entity_poly.pdbx_strand_id
1 'polypeptide(L)'
;MSTVGGEQQSDISGLLESNNIYRNLTPSQLCDQAIRRGEGRLTHQGVFTSVTTPHCGRSPNDRFTVREPSTSSDIDWGAVNVPFSEENFFCLRKEVIEYLDGQDLFVQDARAGAHPELGIYVRVITHNAWHCWFSHNMFLRIGESQLEDFDPNFTVLHAPGFEACPEKHGTNSGTFIVVNLKEGEVLIGGSNYAGEIKKSIFSALNYMLPEQGVLPM
;
A
#
# COMPACT_ATOMS: atom_id res chain seq x y z
N MET A 1 -28.07 6.52 -1.75
CA MET A 1 -27.11 6.47 -0.64
C MET A 1 -25.78 6.02 -1.23
N SER A 2 -24.97 6.97 -1.70
CA SER A 2 -23.76 6.71 -2.53
C SER A 2 -22.68 7.77 -2.33
N THR A 3 -22.67 8.47 -1.18
CA THR A 3 -21.81 9.64 -0.96
C THR A 3 -20.46 9.32 -0.31
N VAL A 4 -20.30 8.14 0.32
CA VAL A 4 -19.10 7.82 1.11
C VAL A 4 -17.88 7.46 0.24
N GLY A 5 -18.07 6.76 -0.89
CA GLY A 5 -16.95 6.41 -1.79
C GLY A 5 -16.39 7.61 -2.57
N GLY A 6 -17.22 8.63 -2.83
CA GLY A 6 -16.80 9.85 -3.54
C GLY A 6 -15.92 10.77 -2.69
N GLU A 7 -16.19 10.89 -1.39
CA GLU A 7 -15.38 11.69 -0.47
C GLU A 7 -13.99 11.07 -0.27
N GLN A 8 -13.88 9.73 -0.20
CA GLN A 8 -12.59 9.07 0.05
C GLN A 8 -11.62 9.15 -1.13
N GLN A 9 -12.12 8.97 -2.35
CA GLN A 9 -11.29 9.15 -3.56
C GLN A 9 -10.90 10.63 -3.74
N SER A 10 -11.72 11.56 -3.23
CA SER A 10 -11.40 12.99 -3.22
C SER A 10 -10.24 13.33 -2.28
N ASP A 11 -10.08 12.62 -1.16
CA ASP A 11 -8.96 12.86 -0.23
C ASP A 11 -7.60 12.46 -0.83
N ILE A 12 -7.52 11.30 -1.49
CA ILE A 12 -6.28 10.87 -2.16
C ILE A 12 -5.96 11.79 -3.33
N SER A 13 -6.99 12.22 -4.07
CA SER A 13 -6.81 13.18 -5.16
C SER A 13 -6.28 14.52 -4.61
N GLY A 14 -6.85 15.01 -3.52
CA GLY A 14 -6.38 16.18 -2.80
C GLY A 14 -4.92 16.05 -2.35
N LEU A 15 -4.55 14.92 -1.75
CA LEU A 15 -3.16 14.62 -1.35
C LEU A 15 -2.19 14.63 -2.55
N LEU A 16 -2.63 14.16 -3.71
CA LEU A 16 -1.82 14.13 -4.93
C LEU A 16 -1.76 15.48 -5.66
N GLU A 17 -2.67 16.40 -5.34
CA GLU A 17 -2.70 17.77 -5.87
C GLU A 17 -1.95 18.76 -4.98
N SER A 18 -1.93 18.55 -3.65
CA SER A 18 -1.27 19.42 -2.67
C SER A 18 0.23 19.22 -2.54
N ASN A 19 0.76 18.09 -3.01
CA ASN A 19 2.15 17.69 -2.80
C ASN A 19 3.00 17.68 -4.07
N ASN A 20 4.33 17.67 -3.90
CA ASN A 20 5.25 17.36 -4.99
C ASN A 20 5.18 15.85 -5.30
N ILE A 21 4.68 15.51 -6.48
CA ILE A 21 4.51 14.11 -6.88
C ILE A 21 5.58 13.67 -7.88
N TYR A 22 6.27 12.59 -7.54
CA TYR A 22 7.20 11.87 -8.39
C TYR A 22 6.55 10.57 -8.88
N ARG A 23 5.84 10.63 -10.01
CA ARG A 23 5.12 9.49 -10.58
C ARG A 23 6.01 8.64 -11.47
N ASN A 24 5.93 7.31 -11.29
CA ASN A 24 6.50 6.29 -12.17
C ASN A 24 7.97 6.55 -12.55
N LEU A 25 8.76 7.04 -11.59
CA LEU A 25 10.18 7.30 -11.81
C LEU A 25 10.91 6.02 -12.23
N THR A 26 11.94 6.19 -13.07
CA THR A 26 12.81 5.09 -13.45
C THR A 26 13.64 4.60 -12.26
N PRO A 27 14.13 3.34 -12.27
CA PRO A 27 15.03 2.83 -11.23
C PRO A 27 16.23 3.73 -10.93
N SER A 28 16.82 4.36 -11.95
CA SER A 28 17.94 5.30 -11.75
C SER A 28 17.53 6.54 -10.97
N GLN A 29 16.38 7.14 -11.32
CA GLN A 29 15.86 8.31 -10.62
C GLN A 29 15.45 7.98 -9.19
N LEU A 30 14.85 6.81 -8.95
CA LEU A 30 14.49 6.35 -7.61
C LEU A 30 15.74 6.08 -6.76
N CYS A 31 16.78 5.48 -7.34
CA CYS A 31 18.07 5.28 -6.67
C CYS A 31 18.69 6.62 -6.26
N ASP A 32 18.72 7.61 -7.16
CA ASP A 32 19.23 8.95 -6.85
C ASP A 32 18.45 9.60 -5.70
N GLN A 33 17.12 9.52 -5.74
CA GLN A 33 16.25 10.06 -4.69
C GLN A 33 16.52 9.37 -3.35
N ALA A 34 16.57 8.03 -3.34
CA ALA A 34 16.82 7.27 -2.12
C ALA A 34 18.19 7.57 -1.50
N ILE A 35 19.24 7.74 -2.31
CA ILE A 35 20.58 8.12 -1.84
C ILE A 35 20.58 9.55 -1.28
N ARG A 36 20.00 10.51 -2.00
CA ARG A 36 19.94 11.93 -1.56
C ARG A 36 19.18 12.09 -0.24
N ARG A 37 18.16 11.27 -0.03
CA ARG A 37 17.30 11.28 1.16
C ARG A 37 17.87 10.45 2.31
N GLY A 38 19.05 9.82 2.12
CA GLY A 38 19.69 9.00 3.16
C GLY A 38 18.92 7.72 3.49
N GLU A 39 18.06 7.25 2.59
CA GLU A 39 17.22 6.07 2.80
C GLU A 39 17.98 4.74 2.63
N GLY A 40 19.23 4.82 2.20
CA GLY A 40 20.10 3.68 1.99
C GLY A 40 21.42 4.11 1.37
N ARG A 41 22.19 3.14 0.89
CA ARG A 41 23.50 3.36 0.27
C ARG A 41 23.81 2.32 -0.79
N LEU A 42 24.70 2.67 -1.70
CA LEU A 42 25.27 1.70 -2.63
C LEU A 42 26.37 0.89 -1.94
N THR A 43 26.39 -0.41 -2.23
CA THR A 43 27.53 -1.29 -1.94
C THR A 43 28.66 -1.01 -2.93
N HIS A 44 29.83 -1.63 -2.71
CA HIS A 44 30.96 -1.53 -3.64
C HIS A 44 30.61 -2.03 -5.06
N GLN A 45 29.59 -2.88 -5.19
CA GLN A 45 29.12 -3.45 -6.46
C GLN A 45 28.02 -2.62 -7.12
N GLY A 46 27.65 -1.47 -6.55
CA GLY A 46 26.56 -0.64 -7.07
C GLY A 46 25.16 -1.16 -6.73
N VAL A 47 25.03 -2.17 -5.87
CA VAL A 47 23.72 -2.64 -5.37
C VAL A 47 23.25 -1.71 -4.26
N PHE A 48 22.03 -1.22 -4.36
CA PHE A 48 21.40 -0.42 -3.30
C PHE A 48 21.04 -1.28 -2.10
N THR A 49 21.31 -0.76 -0.90
CA THR A 49 21.02 -1.41 0.38
C THR A 49 20.32 -0.43 1.31
N SER A 50 19.27 -0.90 1.98
CA SER A 50 18.56 -0.17 3.04
C SER A 50 18.46 -1.03 4.30
N VAL A 51 18.13 -0.40 5.42
CA VAL A 51 18.00 -1.02 6.73
C VAL A 51 16.56 -0.83 7.20
N THR A 52 15.87 -1.93 7.53
CA THR A 52 14.44 -1.89 7.89
C THR A 52 14.19 -2.10 9.38
N THR A 53 15.24 -2.06 10.21
CA THR A 53 15.12 -2.24 11.66
C THR A 53 14.10 -1.27 12.26
N PRO A 54 13.32 -1.70 13.27
CA PRO A 54 13.41 -3.00 13.96
C PRO A 54 12.75 -4.16 13.19
N HIS A 55 11.91 -3.88 12.19
CA HIS A 55 11.17 -4.89 11.44
C HIS A 55 12.00 -5.46 10.27
N CYS A 56 12.72 -6.56 10.53
CA CYS A 56 13.47 -7.31 9.51
C CYS A 56 12.63 -8.40 8.81
N GLY A 57 11.33 -8.44 9.10
CA GLY A 57 10.38 -9.44 8.61
C GLY A 57 8.96 -8.94 8.76
N ARG A 58 8.00 -9.80 8.46
CA ARG A 58 6.58 -9.47 8.59
C ARG A 58 6.18 -9.26 10.05
N SER A 59 5.10 -8.50 10.26
CA SER A 59 4.40 -8.35 11.54
C SER A 59 3.00 -8.97 11.46
N PRO A 60 2.85 -10.32 11.51
CA PRO A 60 1.55 -10.97 11.30
C PRO A 60 0.47 -10.54 12.31
N ASN A 61 0.88 -10.23 13.53
CA ASN A 61 -0.04 -9.78 14.58
C ASN A 61 -0.53 -8.34 14.35
N ASP A 62 0.10 -7.56 13.48
CA ASP A 62 -0.29 -6.19 13.16
C ASP A 62 -1.00 -6.10 11.80
N ARG A 63 -1.39 -7.26 11.23
CA ARG A 63 -2.18 -7.34 10.00
C ARG A 63 -3.66 -7.50 10.33
N PHE A 64 -4.48 -6.65 9.73
CA PHE A 64 -5.92 -6.62 9.92
C PHE A 64 -6.67 -6.57 8.59
N THR A 65 -7.90 -7.07 8.58
CA THR A 65 -8.84 -6.94 7.46
C THR A 65 -10.06 -6.17 7.96
N VAL A 66 -10.44 -5.12 7.26
CA VAL A 66 -11.63 -4.33 7.61
C VAL A 66 -12.87 -5.22 7.50
N ARG A 67 -13.63 -5.28 8.60
CA ARG A 67 -14.88 -6.00 8.66
C ARG A 67 -16.02 -5.07 8.27
N GLU A 68 -16.44 -5.20 7.02
CA GLU A 68 -17.56 -4.47 6.44
C GLU A 68 -18.57 -5.44 5.80
N PRO A 69 -19.84 -5.04 5.61
CA PRO A 69 -20.91 -5.98 5.23
C PRO A 69 -20.73 -6.74 3.91
N SER A 70 -20.08 -6.17 2.89
CA SER A 70 -20.05 -6.73 1.53
C SER A 70 -19.10 -7.93 1.37
N THR A 71 -18.05 -8.00 2.19
CA THR A 71 -17.04 -9.07 2.16
C THR A 71 -17.07 -9.93 3.43
N SER A 72 -17.77 -9.50 4.49
CA SER A 72 -17.66 -10.15 5.81
C SER A 72 -18.11 -11.61 5.86
N SER A 73 -18.96 -12.09 4.95
CA SER A 73 -19.35 -13.51 4.87
C SER A 73 -18.26 -14.39 4.27
N ASP A 74 -17.36 -13.80 3.48
CA ASP A 74 -16.43 -14.53 2.61
C ASP A 74 -15.05 -14.67 3.27
N ILE A 75 -14.77 -13.81 4.26
CA ILE A 75 -13.54 -13.83 5.03
C ILE A 75 -13.57 -14.89 6.12
N ASP A 76 -12.55 -15.75 6.12
CA ASP A 76 -12.26 -16.68 7.21
C ASP A 76 -11.63 -15.94 8.41
N TRP A 77 -12.48 -15.44 9.30
CA TRP A 77 -12.08 -14.66 10.47
C TRP A 77 -11.35 -15.50 11.51
N GLY A 78 -10.21 -15.00 12.01
CA GLY A 78 -9.43 -15.70 13.02
C GLY A 78 -8.08 -15.05 13.28
N ALA A 79 -7.10 -15.84 13.72
CA ALA A 79 -5.76 -15.33 14.04
C ALA A 79 -4.99 -14.78 12.82
N VAL A 80 -5.39 -15.16 11.59
CA VAL A 80 -4.76 -14.69 10.34
C VAL A 80 -5.47 -13.47 9.76
N ASN A 81 -6.80 -13.49 9.76
CA ASN A 81 -7.64 -12.36 9.33
C ASN A 81 -8.31 -11.78 10.57
N VAL A 82 -7.60 -10.88 11.23
CA VAL A 82 -8.09 -10.20 12.43
C VAL A 82 -9.03 -9.07 11.99
N PRO A 83 -10.27 -9.00 12.52
CA PRO A 83 -11.22 -7.98 12.12
C PRO A 83 -10.78 -6.58 12.59
N PHE A 84 -10.96 -5.59 11.73
CA PHE A 84 -10.79 -4.16 12.01
C PHE A 84 -12.12 -3.44 11.74
N SER A 85 -12.53 -2.48 12.57
CA SER A 85 -13.77 -1.75 12.31
C SER A 85 -13.61 -0.73 11.18
N GLU A 86 -14.68 -0.45 10.43
CA GLU A 86 -14.70 0.63 9.42
C GLU A 86 -14.37 1.99 10.09
N GLU A 87 -14.90 2.25 11.29
CA GLU A 87 -14.63 3.47 12.05
C GLU A 87 -13.12 3.67 12.33
N ASN A 88 -12.46 2.64 12.85
CA ASN A 88 -11.02 2.71 13.14
C ASN A 88 -10.21 2.83 11.85
N PHE A 89 -10.64 2.16 10.77
CA PHE A 89 -9.98 2.27 9.47
C PHE A 89 -10.01 3.71 8.96
N PHE A 90 -11.18 4.35 8.93
CA PHE A 90 -11.29 5.72 8.43
C PHE A 90 -10.63 6.74 9.35
N CYS A 91 -10.65 6.50 10.67
CA CYS A 91 -9.88 7.31 11.62
C CYS A 91 -8.37 7.24 11.33
N LEU A 92 -7.83 6.02 11.21
CA LEU A 92 -6.41 5.80 10.91
C LEU A 92 -6.02 6.32 9.52
N ARG A 93 -6.86 6.07 8.51
CA ARG A 93 -6.66 6.54 7.13
C ARG A 93 -6.48 8.06 7.08
N LYS A 94 -7.35 8.79 7.77
CA LYS A 94 -7.29 10.24 7.83
C LYS A 94 -5.92 10.72 8.35
N GLU A 95 -5.44 10.13 9.45
CA GLU A 95 -4.13 10.52 10.01
C GLU A 95 -2.95 10.10 9.13
N VAL A 96 -3.06 8.98 8.41
CA VAL A 96 -2.04 8.58 7.43
C VAL A 96 -1.99 9.58 6.27
N ILE A 97 -3.13 10.06 5.79
CA ILE A 97 -3.20 11.10 4.76
C ILE A 97 -2.61 12.41 5.28
N GLU A 98 -3.01 12.86 6.47
CA GLU A 98 -2.47 14.05 7.12
C GLU A 98 -0.95 13.96 7.34
N TYR A 99 -0.44 12.77 7.69
CA TYR A 99 0.99 12.53 7.83
C TYR A 99 1.70 12.67 6.48
N LEU A 100 1.14 12.12 5.41
CA LEU A 100 1.73 12.17 4.06
C LEU A 100 1.63 13.56 3.42
N ASP A 101 0.65 14.37 3.81
CA ASP A 101 0.45 15.73 3.30
C ASP A 101 1.66 16.63 3.60
N GLY A 102 2.01 17.50 2.64
CA GLY A 102 3.20 18.35 2.73
C GLY A 102 4.56 17.66 2.55
N GLN A 103 4.59 16.35 2.27
CA GLN A 103 5.83 15.62 1.93
C GLN A 103 5.99 15.44 0.41
N ASP A 104 7.23 15.22 -0.04
CA ASP A 104 7.47 14.67 -1.38
C ASP A 104 6.90 13.25 -1.46
N LEU A 105 6.04 12.97 -2.43
CA LEU A 105 5.42 11.67 -2.60
C LEU A 105 5.90 10.98 -3.88
N PHE A 106 6.23 9.71 -3.75
CA PHE A 106 6.56 8.81 -4.84
C PHE A 106 5.35 7.93 -5.12
N VAL A 107 4.92 7.90 -6.38
CA VAL A 107 3.76 7.11 -6.81
C VAL A 107 4.20 6.10 -7.86
N GLN A 108 3.93 4.83 -7.61
CA GLN A 108 4.12 3.76 -8.57
C GLN A 108 2.76 3.18 -8.97
N ASP A 109 2.37 3.43 -10.20
CA ASP A 109 1.25 2.78 -10.87
C ASP A 109 1.78 1.52 -11.56
N ALA A 110 1.18 0.38 -11.26
CA ALA A 110 1.64 -0.92 -11.70
C ALA A 110 0.48 -1.92 -11.82
N ARG A 111 0.80 -3.14 -12.23
CA ARG A 111 -0.16 -4.24 -12.31
C ARG A 111 0.31 -5.44 -11.49
N ALA A 112 -0.61 -6.11 -10.81
CA ALA A 112 -0.38 -7.39 -10.16
C ALA A 112 -1.14 -8.50 -10.90
N GLY A 113 -0.42 -9.53 -11.37
CA GLY A 113 -0.95 -10.59 -12.22
C GLY A 113 -0.75 -10.32 -13.71
N ALA A 114 -0.12 -11.26 -14.41
CA ALA A 114 0.30 -11.10 -15.81
C ALA A 114 -0.82 -11.38 -16.83
N HIS A 115 -1.87 -12.08 -16.42
CA HIS A 115 -2.98 -12.39 -17.31
C HIS A 115 -3.75 -11.11 -17.67
N PRO A 116 -4.03 -10.81 -18.95
CA PRO A 116 -4.62 -9.55 -19.40
C PRO A 116 -5.94 -9.17 -18.74
N GLU A 117 -6.77 -10.15 -18.39
CA GLU A 117 -8.11 -9.94 -17.82
C GLU A 117 -8.20 -10.14 -16.30
N LEU A 118 -7.24 -10.87 -15.71
CA LEU A 118 -7.31 -11.27 -14.29
C LEU A 118 -6.38 -10.45 -13.40
N GLY A 119 -5.38 -9.78 -13.98
CA GLY A 119 -4.49 -8.94 -13.20
C GLY A 119 -5.14 -7.61 -12.84
N ILE A 120 -4.82 -7.10 -11.67
CA ILE A 120 -5.38 -5.87 -11.08
C ILE A 120 -4.39 -4.70 -11.20
N TYR A 121 -4.91 -3.48 -11.32
CA TYR A 121 -4.12 -2.26 -11.22
C TYR A 121 -3.87 -1.88 -9.75
N VAL A 122 -2.63 -1.53 -9.46
CA VAL A 122 -2.17 -1.18 -8.11
C VAL A 122 -1.46 0.16 -8.17
N ARG A 123 -1.89 1.09 -7.33
CA ARG A 123 -1.20 2.36 -7.07
C ARG A 123 -0.54 2.29 -5.71
N VAL A 124 0.77 2.48 -5.64
CA VAL A 124 1.50 2.60 -4.37
C VAL A 124 1.90 4.05 -4.18
N ILE A 125 1.52 4.65 -3.04
CA ILE A 125 1.84 6.04 -2.67
C ILE A 125 2.69 5.99 -1.39
N THR A 126 3.86 6.61 -1.43
CA THR A 126 4.75 6.67 -0.27
C THR A 126 5.65 7.88 -0.30
N HIS A 127 6.05 8.40 0.86
CA HIS A 127 7.05 9.48 0.96
C HIS A 127 8.51 8.99 0.82
N ASN A 128 8.70 7.68 0.60
CA ASN A 128 9.99 7.01 0.64
C ASN A 128 10.36 6.40 -0.73
N ALA A 129 11.47 6.87 -1.31
CA ALA A 129 11.87 6.53 -2.67
C ALA A 129 12.24 5.05 -2.86
N TRP A 130 12.94 4.44 -1.89
CA TRP A 130 13.35 3.03 -2.03
C TRP A 130 12.17 2.06 -1.92
N HIS A 131 11.12 2.37 -1.15
CA HIS A 131 9.89 1.57 -1.12
C HIS A 131 9.09 1.70 -2.42
N CYS A 132 9.09 2.87 -3.06
CA CYS A 132 8.57 3.04 -4.41
C CYS A 132 9.37 2.17 -5.41
N TRP A 133 10.70 2.16 -5.30
CA TRP A 133 11.55 1.28 -6.12
C TRP A 133 11.32 -0.21 -5.86
N PHE A 134 11.08 -0.61 -4.62
CA PHE A 134 10.67 -1.97 -4.31
C PHE A 134 9.38 -2.35 -5.08
N SER A 135 8.40 -1.45 -5.09
CA SER A 135 7.13 -1.66 -5.81
C SER A 135 7.35 -1.78 -7.32
N HIS A 136 8.23 -0.96 -7.90
CA HIS A 136 8.66 -1.08 -9.30
C HIS A 136 9.27 -2.46 -9.63
N ASN A 137 10.04 -3.03 -8.70
CA ASN A 137 10.69 -4.33 -8.90
C ASN A 137 9.73 -5.50 -8.71
N MET A 138 8.75 -5.38 -7.82
CA MET A 138 7.84 -6.47 -7.44
C MET A 138 6.62 -6.60 -8.33
N PHE A 139 6.06 -5.49 -8.81
CA PHE A 139 4.86 -5.48 -9.64
C PHE A 139 5.22 -5.37 -11.13
N LEU A 140 4.24 -5.67 -11.99
CA LEU A 140 4.42 -5.57 -13.43
C LEU A 140 4.35 -4.10 -13.84
N ARG A 141 5.34 -3.68 -14.62
CA ARG A 141 5.35 -2.40 -15.32
C ARG A 141 4.22 -2.37 -16.32
N ILE A 142 3.51 -1.26 -16.38
CA ILE A 142 2.47 -0.99 -17.37
C ILE A 142 3.00 0.01 -18.40
N GLY A 143 2.56 -0.13 -19.65
CA GLY A 143 2.98 0.75 -20.75
C GLY A 143 2.30 2.12 -20.69
N GLU A 144 2.78 3.08 -21.48
CA GLU A 144 2.23 4.44 -21.54
C GLU A 144 0.73 4.45 -21.88
N SER A 145 0.28 3.63 -22.84
CA SER A 145 -1.13 3.54 -23.19
C SER A 145 -2.02 3.00 -22.05
N GLN A 146 -1.47 2.17 -21.15
CA GLN A 146 -2.22 1.69 -19.98
C GLN A 146 -2.24 2.72 -18.85
N LEU A 147 -1.33 3.71 -18.88
CA LEU A 147 -1.29 4.79 -17.92
C LEU A 147 -2.33 5.88 -18.23
N GLU A 148 -2.71 6.05 -19.49
CA GLU A 148 -3.73 7.04 -19.91
C GLU A 148 -5.10 6.73 -19.29
N ASP A 149 -5.51 5.47 -19.29
CA ASP A 149 -6.78 4.98 -18.73
C ASP A 149 -6.60 4.30 -17.36
N PHE A 150 -5.56 4.65 -16.61
CA PHE A 150 -5.24 3.97 -15.35
C PHE A 150 -6.24 4.32 -14.23
N ASP A 151 -6.97 3.30 -13.79
CA ASP A 151 -7.84 3.34 -12.62
C ASP A 151 -7.44 2.21 -11.64
N PRO A 152 -6.89 2.53 -10.45
CA PRO A 152 -6.37 1.51 -9.55
C PRO A 152 -7.50 0.70 -8.91
N ASN A 153 -7.43 -0.63 -9.01
CA ASN A 153 -8.27 -1.52 -8.20
C ASN A 153 -7.85 -1.49 -6.72
N PHE A 154 -6.55 -1.30 -6.48
CA PHE A 154 -6.00 -1.16 -5.13
C PHE A 154 -5.07 0.04 -5.02
N THR A 155 -5.24 0.84 -3.97
CA THR A 155 -4.30 1.88 -3.57
C THR A 155 -3.64 1.53 -2.24
N VAL A 156 -2.31 1.54 -2.22
CA VAL A 156 -1.50 1.35 -1.00
C VAL A 156 -1.00 2.70 -0.52
N LEU A 157 -1.47 3.13 0.65
CA LEU A 157 -0.92 4.28 1.38
C LEU A 157 0.16 3.76 2.33
N HIS A 158 1.42 4.01 1.97
CA HIS A 158 2.58 3.48 2.68
C HIS A 158 3.34 4.60 3.41
N ALA A 159 3.15 4.66 4.72
CA ALA A 159 3.69 5.64 5.66
C ALA A 159 4.54 4.93 6.74
N PRO A 160 5.71 4.37 6.39
CA PRO A 160 6.47 3.49 7.30
C PRO A 160 6.96 4.19 8.58
N GLY A 161 7.07 5.51 8.57
CA GLY A 161 7.44 6.33 9.73
C GLY A 161 6.26 6.84 10.57
N PHE A 162 5.02 6.53 10.20
CA PHE A 162 3.84 6.85 10.99
C PHE A 162 3.49 5.66 11.88
N GLU A 163 3.36 5.87 13.19
CA GLU A 163 2.96 4.85 14.15
C GLU A 163 1.52 5.06 14.60
N ALA A 164 0.73 3.98 14.61
CA ALA A 164 -0.61 4.02 15.17
C ALA A 164 -0.60 4.16 16.70
N CYS A 165 -1.66 4.75 17.26
CA CYS A 165 -1.95 4.69 18.68
C CYS A 165 -2.93 3.53 18.97
N PRO A 166 -2.53 2.44 19.66
CA PRO A 166 -3.39 1.28 19.93
C PRO A 166 -4.73 1.63 20.57
N GLU A 167 -4.72 2.54 21.55
CA GLU A 167 -5.93 2.95 22.28
C GLU A 167 -6.93 3.67 21.38
N LYS A 168 -6.44 4.42 20.38
CA LYS A 168 -7.27 5.21 19.47
C LYS A 168 -7.69 4.42 18.23
N HIS A 169 -6.74 3.68 17.64
CA HIS A 169 -6.92 3.03 16.35
C HIS A 169 -7.32 1.56 16.50
N GLY A 170 -7.28 0.97 17.70
CA GLY A 170 -7.58 -0.45 17.91
C GLY A 170 -6.55 -1.39 17.26
N THR A 171 -5.32 -0.93 17.09
CA THR A 171 -4.18 -1.75 16.65
C THR A 171 -3.53 -2.46 17.84
N ASN A 172 -2.68 -3.45 17.58
CA ASN A 172 -1.94 -4.15 18.64
C ASN A 172 -0.68 -3.41 19.06
N SER A 173 -0.08 -2.65 18.13
CA SER A 173 1.12 -1.85 18.35
C SER A 173 1.06 -0.57 17.49
N GLY A 174 2.19 0.15 17.39
CA GLY A 174 2.34 1.25 16.44
C GLY A 174 2.42 0.78 14.98
N THR A 175 2.75 -0.49 14.74
CA THR A 175 2.73 -1.09 13.40
C THR A 175 1.31 -1.43 12.99
N PHE A 176 1.00 -1.25 11.71
CA PHE A 176 -0.28 -1.69 11.14
C PHE A 176 -0.15 -2.01 9.65
N ILE A 177 -0.87 -3.05 9.24
CA ILE A 177 -1.12 -3.43 7.85
C ILE A 177 -2.62 -3.69 7.74
N VAL A 178 -3.40 -2.71 7.33
CA VAL A 178 -4.86 -2.80 7.31
C VAL A 178 -5.35 -2.87 5.86
N VAL A 179 -6.03 -3.95 5.50
CA VAL A 179 -6.59 -4.17 4.16
C VAL A 179 -8.09 -3.92 4.19
N ASN A 180 -8.58 -3.02 3.34
CA ASN A 180 -9.99 -2.79 3.09
C ASN A 180 -10.34 -3.23 1.66
N LEU A 181 -11.00 -4.39 1.54
CA LEU A 181 -11.32 -4.99 0.24
C LEU A 181 -12.43 -4.22 -0.50
N LYS A 182 -13.39 -3.65 0.24
CA LYS A 182 -14.48 -2.87 -0.34
C LYS A 182 -13.99 -1.56 -0.94
N GLU A 183 -13.14 -0.84 -0.22
CA GLU A 183 -12.59 0.44 -0.69
C GLU A 183 -11.41 0.25 -1.67
N GLY A 184 -10.88 -0.98 -1.81
CA GLY A 184 -9.69 -1.21 -2.62
C GLY A 184 -8.47 -0.48 -2.05
N GLU A 185 -8.29 -0.51 -0.72
CA GLU A 185 -7.23 0.25 -0.07
C GLU A 185 -6.42 -0.59 0.92
N VAL A 186 -5.13 -0.25 1.04
CA VAL A 186 -4.23 -0.81 2.06
C VAL A 186 -3.51 0.32 2.77
N LEU A 187 -3.58 0.33 4.10
CA LEU A 187 -2.79 1.24 4.95
C LEU A 187 -1.62 0.48 5.55
N ILE A 188 -0.41 1.00 5.42
CA ILE A 188 0.81 0.42 6.00
C ILE A 188 1.60 1.49 6.74
N GLY A 189 1.89 1.25 8.01
CA GLY A 189 2.74 2.13 8.82
C GLY A 189 3.40 1.41 9.99
N GLY A 190 4.32 2.11 10.64
CA GLY A 190 5.13 1.61 11.76
C GLY A 190 6.03 0.43 11.40
N SER A 191 6.32 0.22 10.11
CA SER A 191 7.23 -0.83 9.63
C SER A 191 7.87 -0.40 8.30
N ASN A 192 9.19 -0.54 8.24
CA ASN A 192 9.98 -0.35 7.01
C ASN A 192 10.14 -1.67 6.21
N TYR A 193 9.46 -2.75 6.61
CA TYR A 193 9.58 -4.02 5.91
C TYR A 193 8.76 -4.02 4.62
N ALA A 194 9.43 -3.76 3.50
CA ALA A 194 8.79 -3.66 2.17
C ALA A 194 7.98 -4.92 1.76
N GLY A 195 8.27 -6.08 2.35
CA GLY A 195 7.49 -7.29 2.11
C GLY A 195 6.00 -7.16 2.49
N GLU A 196 5.62 -6.21 3.35
CA GLU A 196 4.22 -5.93 3.65
C GLU A 196 3.46 -5.38 2.43
N ILE A 197 4.08 -4.51 1.61
CA ILE A 197 3.48 -4.01 0.35
C ILE A 197 3.16 -5.17 -0.59
N LYS A 198 4.12 -6.11 -0.75
CA LYS A 198 3.92 -7.28 -1.62
C LYS A 198 2.81 -8.18 -1.07
N LYS A 199 2.84 -8.47 0.22
CA LYS A 199 1.95 -9.47 0.83
C LYS A 199 0.53 -8.97 1.04
N SER A 200 0.30 -7.66 1.20
CA SER A 200 -1.04 -7.08 1.22
C SER A 200 -1.73 -7.24 -0.14
N ILE A 201 -1.07 -6.89 -1.24
CA ILE A 201 -1.60 -7.08 -2.60
C ILE A 201 -1.78 -8.55 -2.95
N PHE A 202 -0.82 -9.41 -2.57
CA PHE A 202 -0.99 -10.85 -2.72
C PHE A 202 -2.22 -11.36 -1.96
N SER A 203 -2.51 -10.82 -0.78
CA SER A 203 -3.72 -11.18 -0.03
C SER A 203 -5.00 -10.77 -0.75
N ALA A 204 -5.04 -9.57 -1.35
CA ALA A 204 -6.17 -9.12 -2.16
C ALA A 204 -6.40 -10.06 -3.36
N LEU A 205 -5.34 -10.46 -4.07
CA LEU A 205 -5.45 -11.44 -5.14
C LEU A 205 -5.94 -12.83 -4.66
N ASN A 206 -5.54 -13.26 -3.45
CA ASN A 206 -6.04 -14.50 -2.87
C ASN A 206 -7.53 -14.45 -2.54
N TYR A 207 -8.10 -13.27 -2.37
CA TYR A 207 -9.53 -13.06 -2.19
C TYR A 207 -10.26 -12.99 -3.55
N MET A 208 -9.77 -12.17 -4.48
CA MET A 208 -10.46 -11.85 -5.74
C MET A 208 -10.40 -12.96 -6.80
N LEU A 209 -9.30 -13.72 -6.88
CA LEU A 209 -9.12 -14.72 -7.93
C LEU A 209 -10.02 -15.96 -7.77
N PRO A 210 -10.24 -16.50 -6.54
CA PRO A 210 -11.18 -17.60 -6.34
C PRO A 210 -12.61 -17.33 -6.81
N GLU A 211 -13.10 -16.09 -6.68
CA GLU A 211 -14.43 -15.69 -7.19
C GLU A 211 -14.55 -15.87 -8.71
N GLN A 212 -13.42 -15.82 -9.42
CA GLN A 212 -13.31 -16.02 -10.86
C GLN A 212 -12.95 -17.47 -11.22
N GLY A 213 -12.98 -18.39 -10.26
CA GLY A 213 -12.62 -19.80 -10.46
C GLY A 213 -11.12 -20.04 -10.68
N VAL A 214 -10.28 -19.08 -10.29
CA VAL A 214 -8.82 -19.14 -10.46
C VAL A 214 -8.15 -19.47 -9.13
N LEU A 215 -7.25 -20.46 -9.13
CA LEU A 215 -6.47 -20.83 -7.95
C LEU A 215 -5.26 -19.87 -7.78
N PRO A 216 -5.21 -19.04 -6.72
CA PRO A 216 -4.05 -18.21 -6.42
C PRO A 216 -2.92 -19.03 -5.76
N MET A 217 -1.67 -18.85 -6.22
CA MET A 217 -0.46 -19.49 -5.66
C MET A 217 0.76 -18.57 -5.74
#